data_AF-A0A7G5MZD2-F1
#
_entry.id   AF-A0A7G5MZD2-F1
#
_cell.length_a   1.000
_cell.length_b   1.000
_cell.length_c   1.000
_cell.angle_alpha   90.00
_cell.angle_beta   90.00
_cell.angle_gamma   90.00
#
_symmetry.space_group_name_H-M   'P 1'
#
loop_
_entity.id
_entity.type
_entity.pdbx_description
1 polymer ?
#
loop_
_entity_poly.entity_id
_entity_poly.type
_entity_poly.pdbx_seq_one_letter_code
_entity_poly.pdbx_strand_id
1 'polypeptide(L)' 'MMNWKELWMTLFGTTEWLGLNIGFWVAMAVVLLTVIVMNVVFWSMKPKADAKEPDNKMTV' A
#
# COMPACT_ATOMS: atom_id res chain seq x y z
N MET A 1 -12.41 11.26 28.79
CA MET A 1 -12.45 11.88 27.45
C MET A 1 -11.02 11.85 26.94
N MET A 2 -10.71 10.92 26.03
CA MET A 2 -9.31 10.69 25.65
C MET A 2 -8.79 11.87 24.85
N ASN A 3 -7.67 12.42 25.33
CA ASN A 3 -6.96 13.54 24.73
C ASN A 3 -6.33 13.10 23.40
N TRP A 4 -7.14 13.07 22.35
CA TRP A 4 -6.66 12.89 20.97
C TRP A 4 -5.52 13.87 20.64
N LYS A 5 -5.56 15.06 21.24
CA LYS A 5 -4.48 16.05 21.20
C LYS A 5 -3.20 15.59 21.91
N GLU A 6 -3.27 14.92 23.05
CA GLU A 6 -2.05 14.35 23.68
C GLU A 6 -1.43 13.30 22.78
N LEU A 7 -2.24 12.42 22.18
CA LEU A 7 -1.76 11.36 21.30
C LEU A 7 -1.00 11.93 20.08
N TRP A 8 -1.53 12.99 19.47
CA TRP A 8 -0.81 13.75 18.43
C TRP A 8 0.44 14.45 18.97
N MET A 9 0.38 15.08 20.14
CA MET A 9 1.55 15.77 20.73
C MET A 9 2.63 14.79 21.20
N THR A 10 2.30 13.56 21.60
CA THR A 10 3.30 12.53 21.90
C THR A 10 3.90 11.98 20.62
N LEU A 11 3.08 11.68 19.60
CA LEU A 11 3.56 11.16 18.32
C LEU A 11 4.41 12.17 17.53
N PHE A 12 4.08 13.46 17.58
CA PHE A 12 4.84 14.54 16.92
C PHE A 12 5.85 15.25 17.84
N GLY A 13 5.79 15.04 19.16
CA GLY A 13 6.64 15.73 20.14
C GLY A 13 7.79 14.90 20.69
N THR A 14 7.76 13.56 20.58
CA THR A 14 8.91 12.68 20.88
C THR A 14 9.57 12.16 19.60
N THR A 15 9.63 12.99 18.55
CA THR A 15 10.06 12.61 17.20
C THR A 15 11.57 12.46 17.01
N GLU A 16 12.36 12.52 18.07
CA GLU A 16 13.83 12.48 18.00
C GLU A 16 14.35 11.18 18.60
N TRP A 17 14.18 10.06 17.89
CA TRP A 17 14.65 8.78 18.44
C TRP A 17 16.05 8.36 18.01
N LEU A 18 16.72 9.11 17.14
CA LEU A 18 18.11 8.86 16.69
C LEU A 18 18.73 10.11 15.99
N GLY A 19 18.19 11.31 16.21
CA GLY A 19 18.51 12.51 15.42
C GLY A 19 17.81 12.59 14.05
N LEU A 20 16.98 11.59 13.72
CA LEU A 20 16.12 11.55 12.53
C LEU A 20 14.65 11.66 12.95
N ASN A 21 13.92 12.59 12.31
CA ASN A 21 12.54 12.89 12.63
C ASN A 21 11.64 11.66 12.37
N ILE A 22 10.87 11.17 13.36
CA ILE A 22 9.91 10.07 13.14
C ILE A 22 8.91 10.39 12.03
N GLY A 23 8.56 11.67 11.82
CA GLY A 23 7.76 12.10 10.68
C GLY A 23 8.40 11.77 9.32
N PHE A 24 9.73 11.80 9.22
CA PHE A 24 10.46 11.37 8.03
C PHE A 24 10.36 9.86 7.81
N TRP A 25 10.47 9.07 8.89
CA TRP A 25 10.31 7.62 8.83
C TRP A 25 8.88 7.21 8.44
N VAL A 26 7.87 7.88 9.00
CA VAL A 26 6.47 7.65 8.65
C VAL A 26 6.19 8.05 7.20
N ALA A 27 6.70 9.20 6.74
CA ALA A 27 6.58 9.60 5.34
C ALA A 27 7.26 8.59 4.40
N MET A 28 8.46 8.10 4.75
CA MET A 28 9.18 7.08 3.99
C MET A 28 8.42 5.75 3.95
N ALA A 29 7.84 5.32 5.07
CA ALA A 29 7.03 4.12 5.15
C ALA A 29 5.77 4.23 4.28
N VAL A 30 5.07 5.36 4.30
CA VAL A 30 3.86 5.59 3.47
C VAL A 30 4.21 5.55 1.98
N VAL A 31 5.32 6.17 1.58
CA VAL A 31 5.79 6.15 0.18
C VAL A 31 6.14 4.73 -0.26
N LEU A 32 6.93 3.98 0.54
CA LEU A 32 7.28 2.58 0.25
C LEU A 32 6.03 1.69 0.15
N LEU A 33 5.09 1.85 1.08
CA LEU A 33 3.85 1.08 1.09
C LEU A 33 3.02 1.36 -0.17
N THR A 34 2.91 2.62 -0.59
CA THR A 34 2.20 3.00 -1.82
C THR A 34 2.86 2.40 -3.07
N VAL A 35 4.19 2.38 -3.16
CA VAL A 35 4.92 1.76 -4.27
C VAL A 35 4.69 0.25 -4.32
N ILE A 36 4.70 -0.43 -3.16
CA ILE A 36 4.41 -1.86 -3.07
C ILE A 36 2.97 -2.14 -3.50
N VAL A 37 2.01 -1.34 -3.07
CA VAL A 37 0.59 -1.48 -3.46
C VAL A 37 0.48 -1.43 -4.97
N MET A 38 1.05 -0.42 -5.63
CA MET A 38 0.98 -0.32 -7.08
C MET A 38 1.69 -1.51 -7.74
N ASN A 39 2.87 -1.90 -7.28
CA ASN A 39 3.59 -3.06 -7.82
C ASN A 39 2.78 -4.36 -7.70
N VAL A 40 2.19 -4.64 -6.53
CA VAL A 40 1.38 -5.85 -6.29
C VAL A 40 0.05 -5.81 -7.03
N VAL A 41 -0.58 -4.64 -7.15
CA VAL A 41 -1.79 -4.44 -7.96
C VAL A 41 -1.49 -4.69 -9.44
N PHE A 42 -0.40 -4.14 -9.96
CA PHE A 42 0.05 -4.39 -11.34
C PHE A 42 0.42 -5.86 -11.58
N TRP A 43 0.89 -6.59 -10.56
CA TRP A 43 1.16 -8.02 -10.67
C TRP A 43 -0.09 -8.89 -10.49
N SER A 44 -1.04 -8.46 -9.66
CA SER A 44 -2.31 -9.16 -9.41
C SER A 44 -3.33 -8.91 -10.51
N MET A 45 -3.19 -7.82 -11.26
CA MET A 45 -3.77 -7.69 -12.59
C MET A 45 -3.00 -8.61 -13.54
N LYS A 46 -3.16 -9.93 -13.35
CA LYS A 46 -2.96 -10.85 -14.48
C LYS A 46 -3.79 -10.29 -15.63
N PRO A 47 -3.23 -10.16 -16.85
CA PRO A 47 -4.05 -9.84 -18.01
C PRO A 47 -5.22 -10.80 -17.95
N LYS A 48 -6.45 -10.28 -18.12
CA LYS A 48 -7.62 -11.14 -18.29
C LYS A 48 -7.21 -12.11 -19.38
N ALA A 49 -6.83 -13.32 -18.98
CA ALA A 49 -6.92 -14.47 -19.83
C ALA A 49 -8.42 -14.56 -19.99
N ASP A 50 -8.92 -13.90 -21.03
CA ASP A 50 -10.24 -14.07 -21.54
C ASP A 50 -10.36 -15.57 -21.76
N ALA A 51 -10.91 -16.23 -20.76
CA ALA A 51 -11.44 -17.57 -20.84
C ALA A 51 -12.55 -17.50 -21.90
N LYS A 52 -12.17 -17.67 -23.15
CA LYS A 52 -13.02 -18.17 -24.23
C LYS A 52 -12.20 -19.08 -25.12
N GLU A 53 -11.90 -20.25 -24.58
CA GLU A 53 -11.76 -21.48 -25.37
C GLU A 53 -13.06 -22.29 -25.17
N PRO A 54 -13.60 -23.09 -26.12
CA PRO A 54 -13.32 -23.25 -27.55
C PRO A 54 -14.60 -23.04 -28.43
N ASP A 55 -14.53 -22.24 -29.50
CA ASP A 55 -15.52 -22.32 -30.59
C ASP A 55 -14.93 -23.15 -31.74
N ASN A 56 -15.06 -24.48 -31.66
CA ASN A 56 -15.26 -25.28 -32.86
C ASN A 56 -15.87 -26.64 -32.51
N LYS A 57 -17.18 -26.63 -32.23
CA LYS A 57 -18.01 -27.81 -32.46
C LYS A 57 -18.35 -27.89 -33.96
N MET A 58 -17.38 -28.24 -34.80
CA MET A 58 -17.65 -28.77 -36.14
C MET A 58 -17.45 -30.27 -36.11
N THR A 59 -18.42 -30.92 -35.47
CA THR A 59 -18.80 -32.31 -35.71
C THR A 59 -20.25 -32.29 -36.21
N VAL A 60 -20.45 -32.06 -37.51
CA VAL A 60 -21.46 -32.76 -38.35
C VAL A 60 -21.01 -32.64 -39.80
#